data_AF-A0A2D3VU02-F1
#
_entry.id   AF-A0A2D3VU02-F1
#
_cell.length_a   1.000
_cell.length_b   1.000
_cell.length_c   1.000
_cell.angle_alpha   90.00
_cell.angle_beta   90.00
_cell.angle_gamma   90.00
#
_symmetry.space_group_name_H-M   'P 1'
#
loop_
_entity.id
_entity.type
_entity.pdbx_description
1 polymer ?
#
loop_
_entity_poly.entity_id
_entity_poly.type
_entity_poly.pdbx_seq_one_letter_code
_entity_poly.pdbx_strand_id
1 'polypeptide(L)' 'AGSIVISSAHVEEKSKELGHSCDDELALLFIHGLLHLLGFDHESDKGEMREKEAYLINKFALPQSLIIRTQG' A
#
# COMPACT_ATOMS: atom_id res chain seq x y z
N ALA A 1 -14.45 6.16 14.38
CA ALA A 1 -14.69 5.58 13.04
C ALA A 1 -13.80 6.34 12.06
N GLY A 2 -13.16 5.64 11.13
CA GLY A 2 -12.40 6.26 10.04
C GLY A 2 -12.75 5.62 8.71
N SER A 3 -12.30 6.23 7.62
CA SER A 3 -12.64 5.85 6.26
C SER A 3 -11.38 5.76 5.41
N ILE A 4 -11.36 4.82 4.48
CA ILE A 4 -10.32 4.70 3.46
C ILE A 4 -10.96 5.14 2.14
N VAL A 5 -10.35 6.12 1.47
CA VAL A 5 -10.81 6.64 0.17
C VAL A 5 -9.70 6.41 -0.83
N ILE A 6 -10.00 5.71 -1.93
CA ILE A 6 -9.03 5.34 -2.96
C ILE A 6 -9.53 5.88 -4.30
N SER A 7 -8.65 6.56 -5.04
CA SER A 7 -8.94 7.06 -6.38
C SER A 7 -8.81 5.95 -7.42
N SER A 8 -9.90 5.59 -8.10
CA SER A 8 -9.87 4.57 -9.16
C SER A 8 -9.00 4.99 -10.34
N ALA A 9 -9.03 6.27 -10.72
CA ALA A 9 -8.18 6.80 -11.78
C ALA A 9 -6.69 6.63 -11.45
N HIS A 10 -6.31 6.82 -10.18
CA HIS A 10 -4.94 6.64 -9.74
C HIS A 10 -4.51 5.16 -9.73
N VAL A 11 -5.41 4.25 -9.32
CA VAL A 11 -5.19 2.80 -9.41
C VAL A 11 -4.92 2.37 -10.85
N GLU A 12 -5.71 2.85 -11.81
CA GLU A 12 -5.51 2.54 -13.23
C GLU A 12 -4.20 3.11 -13.79
N GLU A 13 -3.84 4.32 -13.39
CA GLU A 13 -2.59 4.96 -13.80
C GLU A 13 -1.37 4.17 -13.27
N LYS A 14 -1.33 3.88 -11.97
CA LYS A 14 -0.19 3.22 -11.32
C LYS A 14 -0.06 1.75 -11.68
N SER A 15 -1.16 1.03 -11.83
CA SER A 15 -1.11 -0.36 -12.30
C SER A 15 -0.51 -0.47 -13.70
N LYS A 16 -0.82 0.46 -14.61
CA LYS A 16 -0.21 0.54 -15.95
C LYS A 16 1.27 0.93 -15.88
N GLU A 17 1.61 1.95 -15.10
CA GLU A 17 2.99 2.45 -14.97
C GLU A 17 3.94 1.37 -14.40
N LEU A 18 3.46 0.61 -13.42
CA LEU A 18 4.26 -0.37 -12.68
C LEU A 18 4.07 -1.82 -13.18
N GLY A 19 3.23 -2.03 -14.20
CA GLY A 19 3.07 -3.31 -14.88
C GLY A 19 2.42 -4.42 -14.05
N HIS A 20 1.49 -4.10 -13.15
CA HIS A 20 0.70 -5.06 -12.38
C HIS A 20 -0.81 -4.83 -12.56
N SER A 21 -1.67 -5.67 -11.96
CA SER A 21 -3.12 -5.55 -12.15
C SER A 21 -3.73 -4.41 -11.33
N CYS A 22 -4.87 -3.87 -11.77
CA CYS A 22 -5.61 -2.88 -10.97
C CYS A 22 -6.00 -3.43 -9.59
N ASP A 23 -6.31 -4.73 -9.50
CA ASP A 23 -6.66 -5.39 -8.24
C ASP A 23 -5.46 -5.44 -7.29
N ASP A 24 -4.25 -5.69 -7.81
CA ASP A 24 -3.02 -5.63 -7.01
C ASP A 24 -2.79 -4.22 -6.45
N GLU A 25 -2.91 -3.19 -7.29
CA GLU A 25 -2.68 -1.80 -6.86
C GLU A 25 -3.74 -1.35 -5.86
N LEU A 26 -5.00 -1.72 -6.07
CA LEU A 26 -6.09 -1.47 -5.13
C LEU A 26 -5.83 -2.16 -3.79
N ALA A 27 -5.40 -3.42 -3.80
CA ALA A 27 -5.07 -4.17 -2.58
C ALA A 27 -3.92 -3.52 -1.82
N LEU A 28 -2.89 -3.05 -2.52
CA LEU A 28 -1.76 -2.35 -1.93
C LEU A 28 -2.18 -1.02 -1.26
N LEU A 29 -2.93 -0.18 -1.97
CA LEU A 29 -3.47 1.09 -1.43
C LEU A 29 -4.40 0.84 -0.24
N PHE A 30 -5.23 -0.20 -0.31
CA PHE A 30 -6.13 -0.57 0.78
C PHE A 30 -5.37 -1.05 2.02
N ILE A 31 -4.37 -1.93 1.87
CA ILE A 31 -3.54 -2.40 2.98
C ILE A 31 -2.83 -1.22 3.63
N HIS A 32 -2.25 -0.33 2.83
CA HIS A 32 -1.56 0.86 3.31
C HIS A 32 -2.50 1.77 4.12
N GLY A 33 -3.67 2.11 3.57
CA GLY A 33 -4.68 2.91 4.28
C GLY A 33 -5.23 2.23 5.53
N LEU A 34 -5.38 0.90 5.51
CA LEU A 34 -5.81 0.12 6.67
C LEU A 34 -4.78 0.16 7.80
N LEU A 35 -3.49 0.04 7.48
CA LEU A 35 -2.43 0.15 8.48
C LEU A 35 -2.42 1.54 9.14
N HIS A 36 -2.59 2.61 8.36
CA HIS A 36 -2.78 3.94 8.92
C HIS A 36 -4.00 4.04 9.83
N LEU A 37 -5.12 3.45 9.42
CA LEU A 37 -6.34 3.42 10.25
C LEU A 37 -6.15 2.64 11.57
N LEU A 38 -5.23 1.67 11.59
CA LEU A 38 -4.86 0.89 12.77
C LEU A 38 -3.79 1.59 13.64
N GLY A 39 -3.32 2.79 13.26
CA GLY A 39 -2.37 3.59 14.02
C GLY A 39 -0.90 3.38 13.67
N PHE A 40 -0.59 2.65 12.59
CA PHE A 40 0.75 2.61 12.04
C PHE A 40 1.03 3.89 11.24
N ASP A 41 2.28 4.34 11.22
CA ASP A 41 2.65 5.57 10.52
C ASP A 41 4.10 5.53 10.04
N HIS A 42 4.30 5.19 8.77
CA HIS A 42 5.63 5.04 8.18
C HIS A 42 6.45 6.35 8.12
N GLU A 43 5.83 7.53 8.32
CA GLU A 43 6.55 8.80 8.34
C GLU A 43 7.19 9.08 9.72
N SER A 44 6.63 8.52 10.80
CA SER A 44 7.04 8.82 12.18
C SER A 44 7.44 7.59 13.01
N ASP A 45 7.05 6.40 12.58
CA ASP A 45 7.40 5.14 13.23
C ASP A 45 8.85 4.71 12.91
N LYS A 46 9.29 3.63 13.57
CA LYS A 46 10.66 3.11 13.43
C LYS A 46 10.79 2.05 12.33
N GLY A 47 9.89 2.04 11.35
CA GLY A 47 9.79 1.02 10.31
C GLY A 47 8.76 -0.07 10.59
N GLU A 48 7.96 0.06 11.64
CA GLU A 48 6.96 -0.93 12.05
C GLU A 48 5.89 -1.13 10.96
N MET A 49 5.40 -0.03 10.37
CA MET A 49 4.47 -0.09 9.24
C MET A 49 5.10 -0.78 8.04
N ARG A 50 6.38 -0.49 7.75
CA ARG A 50 7.11 -1.08 6.62
C ARG A 50 7.24 -2.59 6.77
N GLU A 51 7.60 -3.07 7.96
CA GLU A 51 7.67 -4.51 8.25
C GLU A 51 6.29 -5.18 8.11
N LYS A 52 5.24 -4.51 8.60
CA LYS A 52 3.88 -5.04 8.53
C LYS A 52 3.35 -5.10 7.10
N GLU A 53 3.59 -4.07 6.31
CA GLU A 53 3.22 -3.99 4.89
C GLU A 53 3.95 -5.10 4.10
N ALA A 54 5.26 -5.26 4.32
CA ALA A 54 6.06 -6.31 3.69
C ALA A 54 5.57 -7.72 4.01
N TYR A 55 5.19 -7.98 5.27
CA TYR A 55 4.59 -9.26 5.68
C TYR A 55 3.29 -9.55 4.93
N LEU A 56 2.38 -8.57 4.83
CA LEU A 56 1.09 -8.76 4.17
C LEU A 56 1.24 -8.94 2.66
N ILE A 57 2.11 -8.16 2.04
CA ILE A 57 2.42 -8.27 0.61
C ILE A 57 2.94 -9.66 0.26
N ASN A 58 3.90 -10.17 1.03
CA ASN A 58 4.41 -11.53 0.81
C ASN A 58 3.31 -12.58 0.99
N LYS A 59 2.51 -12.44 2.06
CA LYS A 59 1.40 -13.36 2.37
C LYS A 59 0.35 -13.44 1.26
N PHE A 60 0.09 -12.34 0.55
CA PHE A 60 -0.89 -12.26 -0.53
C PHE A 60 -0.27 -12.31 -1.92
N ALA A 61 1.05 -12.55 -2.03
CA ALA A 61 1.80 -12.55 -3.28
C ALA A 61 1.62 -11.26 -4.12
N LEU A 62 1.55 -10.11 -3.44
CA LEU A 62 1.36 -8.81 -4.08
C LEU A 62 2.69 -8.24 -4.62
N PRO A 63 2.63 -7.26 -5.54
CA PRO A 63 3.80 -6.51 -6.01
C PRO A 63 4.48 -5.68 -4.90
N GLN A 64 5.56 -4.97 -5.26
CA GLN A 64 6.33 -4.15 -4.32
C GLN A 64 5.47 -3.13 -3.55
N SER A 65 5.81 -2.90 -2.27
CA SER A 65 5.05 -2.03 -1.35
C SER A 65 5.11 -0.55 -1.71
N LEU A 66 4.14 0.24 -1.24
CA LEU A 66 4.10 1.68 -1.50
C LEU A 66 5.32 2.38 -0.93
N ILE A 67 5.69 2.05 0.31
CA ILE A 67 6.82 2.67 1.03
C ILE A 67 8.13 2.48 0.26
N ILE A 68 8.33 1.33 -0.40
CA ILE A 68 9.54 1.05 -1.17
C ILE A 68 9.58 1.87 -2.48
N ARG A 69 8.43 2.18 -3.07
CA ARG A 69 8.32 2.94 -4.33
C ARG A 69 8.58 4.43 -4.16
N THR A 70 8.22 4.99 -3.01
CA THR A 70 8.30 6.44 -2.74
C THR A 70 9.58 6.88 -2.05
N GLN A 71 10.36 5.97 -1.47
CA GLN A 71 11.66 6.27 -0.85
C GLN A 71 12.86 6.22 -1.82
N GLY A 72 12.61 6.53 -3.10
CA GLY A 72 13.63 6.63 -4.17
C GLY A 72 14.16 8.05 -4.36
#